data_AF-A0A0B6XEH1-F1
#
_entry.id   AF-A0A0B6XEH1-F1
#
_cell.length_a   1.000
_cell.length_b   1.000
_cell.length_c   1.000
_cell.angle_alpha   90.00
_cell.angle_beta   90.00
_cell.angle_gamma   90.00
#
_symmetry.space_group_name_H-M   'P 1'
#
loop_
_entity.id
_entity.type
_entity.pdbx_description
1 polymer ?
#
loop_
_entity_poly.entity_id
_entity_poly.type
_entity_poly.pdbx_seq_one_letter_code
_entity_poly.pdbx_strand_id
1 'polypeptide(L)'
;MNQQKPMTIWHYLLSRDALMTIIIPIVLYNIIFWIMGTGIAVLMVALYSGGVQLFSRRRGSLAIIALIMVSGVSHYLYLHGYALFNISKENVFLSISGALSVVVVFSFYSFMGQPVVQIMAEQAMPRLKDIPAYGTALYARVWHEVSIVWILVFLLKAFGVYMLSRQNSVSIDTIIFIGGWPLTLLMVMFSFRWPKYRWKSNAHNKE
;
A
#
# COMPACT_ATOMS: atom_id res chain seq x y z
N MET A 1 -33.76 -12.60 9.76
CA MET A 1 -32.61 -13.33 9.20
C MET A 1 -32.48 -12.96 7.73
N ASN A 2 -31.51 -12.11 7.37
CA ASN A 2 -31.30 -11.72 5.98
C ASN A 2 -30.44 -12.80 5.30
N GLN A 3 -31.05 -13.58 4.41
CA GLN A 3 -30.36 -14.60 3.61
C GLN A 3 -29.36 -13.90 2.68
N GLN A 4 -28.07 -14.00 2.99
CA GLN A 4 -27.01 -13.58 2.07
C GLN A 4 -26.99 -14.57 0.90
N LYS A 5 -27.51 -14.14 -0.26
CA LYS A 5 -27.40 -14.89 -1.51
C LYS A 5 -25.91 -15.14 -1.83
N PRO A 6 -25.53 -16.34 -2.27
CA PRO A 6 -24.16 -16.62 -2.68
C PRO A 6 -23.79 -15.72 -3.87
N MET A 7 -22.90 -14.75 -3.64
CA MET A 7 -22.41 -13.90 -4.71
C MET A 7 -21.50 -14.72 -5.62
N THR A 8 -21.95 -15.00 -6.84
CA THR A 8 -21.10 -15.55 -7.90
C THR A 8 -20.05 -14.51 -8.31
N ILE A 9 -18.83 -14.96 -8.64
CA ILE A 9 -17.70 -14.10 -9.05
C ILE A 9 -18.10 -13.11 -10.17
N TRP A 10 -18.96 -13.54 -11.08
CA TRP A 10 -19.53 -12.71 -12.14
C TRP A 10 -20.37 -11.53 -11.63
N HIS A 11 -21.23 -11.75 -10.63
CA HIS A 11 -22.01 -10.67 -10.03
C HIS A 11 -21.12 -9.66 -9.27
N TYR A 12 -19.99 -10.12 -8.73
CA TYR A 12 -19.02 -9.24 -8.09
C TYR A 12 -18.29 -8.38 -9.13
N LEU A 13 -17.80 -8.96 -10.23
CA LEU A 13 -17.10 -8.24 -11.30
C LEU A 13 -18.01 -7.26 -12.06
N LEU A 14 -19.29 -7.59 -12.24
CA LEU A 14 -20.29 -6.69 -12.83
C LEU A 14 -20.92 -5.71 -11.84
N SER A 15 -20.56 -5.78 -10.55
CA SER A 15 -21.05 -4.81 -9.58
C SER A 15 -20.53 -3.41 -9.93
N ARG A 16 -21.37 -2.39 -9.74
CA ARG A 16 -21.03 -0.99 -9.99
C ARG A 16 -19.73 -0.56 -9.27
N ASP A 17 -19.50 -1.14 -8.09
CA ASP A 17 -18.28 -0.91 -7.31
C ASP A 17 -17.04 -1.52 -7.98
N ALA A 18 -17.08 -2.78 -8.40
CA ALA A 18 -15.94 -3.42 -9.08
C ALA A 18 -15.67 -2.76 -10.44
N LEU A 19 -16.72 -2.32 -11.13
CA LEU A 19 -16.59 -1.65 -12.42
C LEU A 19 -15.87 -0.29 -12.26
N MET A 20 -16.26 0.51 -11.26
CA MET A 20 -15.62 1.81 -10.99
C MET A 20 -14.23 1.72 -10.34
N THR A 21 -13.94 0.67 -9.58
CA THR A 21 -12.68 0.59 -8.80
C THR A 21 -11.63 -0.35 -9.40
N ILE A 22 -12.02 -1.24 -10.32
CA ILE A 22 -11.11 -2.24 -10.91
C ILE A 22 -11.12 -2.13 -12.43
N ILE A 23 -12.27 -2.30 -13.08
CA ILE A 23 -12.34 -2.41 -14.54
C ILE A 23 -11.99 -1.08 -15.22
N ILE A 24 -12.65 0.02 -14.84
CA ILE A 24 -12.40 1.33 -15.47
C ILE A 24 -10.94 1.78 -15.28
N PRO A 25 -10.33 1.70 -14.08
CA PRO A 25 -8.93 2.03 -13.89
C PRO A 25 -7.97 1.25 -14.80
N ILE A 26 -8.20 -0.05 -15.00
CA ILE A 26 -7.36 -0.89 -15.87
C ILE A 26 -7.49 -0.48 -17.34
N VAL A 27 -8.72 -0.26 -17.81
CA VAL A 27 -8.97 0.17 -19.19
C VAL A 27 -8.38 1.56 -19.42
N LEU A 28 -8.62 2.49 -18.50
CA LEU A 28 -8.10 3.85 -18.53
C LEU A 28 -6.57 3.85 -18.55
N TYR A 29 -5.94 3.01 -17.71
CA TYR A 29 -4.48 2.84 -17.70
C TYR A 29 -3.96 2.44 -19.08
N ASN A 30 -4.52 1.39 -19.68
CA ASN A 30 -4.04 0.87 -20.95
C ASN A 30 -4.19 1.87 -22.09
N ILE A 31 -5.33 2.58 -22.16
CA ILE A 31 -5.56 3.61 -23.18
C ILE A 31 -4.53 4.74 -23.04
N ILE A 32 -4.36 5.28 -21.84
CA ILE A 32 -3.45 6.41 -21.62
C ILE A 32 -2.00 5.97 -21.77
N PHE A 33 -1.65 4.75 -21.35
CA PHE A 33 -0.33 4.17 -21.52
C PHE A 33 0.07 4.16 -23.00
N TRP A 34 -0.83 3.74 -23.88
CA TRP A 34 -0.57 3.70 -25.33
C TRP A 34 -0.36 5.08 -25.95
N ILE A 35 -1.01 6.12 -25.45
CA ILE A 35 -0.99 7.47 -26.06
C ILE A 35 0.11 8.34 -25.46
N MET A 36 0.29 8.27 -24.13
CA MET A 36 1.04 9.26 -23.35
C MET A 36 2.14 8.63 -22.48
N GLY A 37 2.29 7.30 -22.53
CA GLY A 37 3.31 6.57 -21.77
C GLY A 37 2.96 6.35 -20.30
N THR A 38 3.84 5.61 -19.62
CA THR A 38 3.61 5.03 -18.29
C THR A 38 3.32 6.07 -17.21
N GLY A 39 4.12 7.14 -17.12
CA GLY A 39 3.99 8.13 -16.05
C GLY A 39 2.63 8.84 -16.06
N ILE A 40 2.18 9.30 -17.24
CA ILE A 40 0.89 9.99 -17.39
C ILE A 40 -0.26 9.02 -17.16
N ALA A 41 -0.13 7.77 -17.62
CA ALA A 41 -1.14 6.73 -17.37
C ALA A 41 -1.35 6.48 -15.88
N VAL A 42 -0.28 6.34 -15.10
CA VAL A 42 -0.37 6.16 -13.64
C VAL A 42 -1.02 7.37 -12.98
N LEU A 43 -0.62 8.59 -13.35
CA LEU A 43 -1.18 9.82 -12.79
C LEU A 43 -2.68 9.97 -13.04
N MET A 44 -3.11 9.78 -14.29
CA MET A 44 -4.52 9.93 -14.67
C MET A 44 -5.41 8.87 -14.00
N VAL A 45 -4.93 7.64 -13.89
CA VAL A 45 -5.65 6.57 -13.19
C VAL A 45 -5.73 6.83 -11.70
N ALA A 46 -4.68 7.39 -11.10
CA ALA A 46 -4.67 7.78 -9.70
C ALA A 46 -5.63 8.95 -9.43
N LEU A 47 -5.68 9.95 -10.31
CA LEU A 47 -6.63 11.06 -10.23
C LEU A 47 -8.08 10.58 -10.36
N TYR A 48 -8.36 9.70 -11.33
CA TYR A 48 -9.67 9.09 -11.52
C TYR A 48 -10.10 8.32 -10.25
N SER A 49 -9.22 7.47 -9.74
CA SER A 49 -9.48 6.69 -8.52
C SER A 49 -9.71 7.61 -7.33
N GLY A 50 -8.95 8.72 -7.23
CA GLY A 50 -9.14 9.80 -6.25
C GLY A 50 -10.54 10.38 -6.29
N GLY A 51 -10.99 10.77 -7.47
CA GLY A 51 -12.33 11.32 -7.69
C GLY A 51 -13.43 10.34 -7.29
N VAL A 52 -13.40 9.11 -7.84
CA VAL A 52 -14.38 8.05 -7.52
C VAL A 52 -14.46 7.82 -6.00
N GLN A 53 -13.32 7.90 -5.33
CA GLN A 53 -13.26 7.68 -3.91
C GLN A 53 -13.85 8.81 -3.07
N LEU A 54 -13.57 10.07 -3.42
CA LEU A 54 -14.19 11.23 -2.77
C LEU A 54 -15.71 11.13 -2.83
N PHE A 55 -16.25 10.65 -3.95
CA PHE A 55 -17.68 10.40 -4.11
C PHE A 55 -18.19 9.18 -3.33
N SER A 56 -17.42 8.09 -3.21
CA SER A 56 -17.86 6.86 -2.53
C SER A 56 -17.74 6.86 -1.01
N ARG A 57 -17.11 7.87 -0.39
CA ARG A 57 -16.85 8.00 1.06
C ARG A 57 -16.12 6.81 1.73
N ARG A 58 -15.62 5.83 0.98
CA ARG A 58 -14.76 4.79 1.54
C ARG A 58 -13.43 5.44 1.92
N ARG A 59 -13.01 5.37 3.18
CA ARG A 59 -11.76 6.04 3.64
C ARG A 59 -10.48 5.26 3.32
N GLY A 60 -10.56 3.92 3.16
CA GLY A 60 -9.35 3.09 3.06
C GLY A 60 -8.57 3.17 1.75
N SER A 61 -9.25 3.25 0.61
CA SER A 61 -8.52 3.32 -0.67
C SER A 61 -7.82 4.68 -0.94
N LEU A 62 -8.00 5.72 -0.11
CA LEU A 62 -7.32 7.02 -0.27
C LEU A 62 -5.82 6.86 -0.02
N ALA A 63 -5.44 5.96 0.88
CA ALA A 63 -4.05 5.63 1.12
C ALA A 63 -3.41 4.90 -0.08
N ILE A 64 -4.15 3.98 -0.72
CA ILE A 64 -3.70 3.32 -1.96
C ILE A 64 -3.52 4.36 -3.07
N ILE A 65 -4.49 5.26 -3.23
CA ILE A 65 -4.41 6.31 -4.25
C ILE A 65 -3.25 7.26 -3.97
N ALA A 66 -3.02 7.63 -2.71
CA ALA A 66 -1.87 8.43 -2.33
C ALA A 66 -0.55 7.71 -2.66
N LEU A 67 -0.44 6.41 -2.40
CA LEU A 67 0.74 5.62 -2.79
C LEU A 67 0.94 5.63 -4.30
N ILE A 68 -0.11 5.39 -5.09
CA ILE A 68 -0.05 5.36 -6.55
C ILE A 68 0.30 6.75 -7.09
N MET A 69 -0.28 7.82 -6.55
CA MET A 69 0.04 9.19 -6.95
C MET A 69 1.49 9.54 -6.63
N VAL A 70 1.94 9.34 -5.38
CA VAL A 70 3.32 9.69 -4.99
C VAL A 70 4.33 8.89 -5.81
N SER A 71 4.11 7.59 -5.98
CA SER A 71 4.98 6.73 -6.80
C SER A 71 4.93 7.12 -8.28
N GLY A 72 3.74 7.42 -8.82
CA GLY A 72 3.54 7.79 -10.22
C GLY A 72 4.11 9.16 -10.56
N VAL A 73 3.93 10.16 -9.70
CA VAL A 73 4.59 11.48 -9.81
C VAL A 73 6.10 11.30 -9.79
N SER A 74 6.63 10.50 -8.86
CA SER A 74 8.07 10.26 -8.77
C SER A 74 8.63 9.63 -10.06
N HIS A 75 7.93 8.64 -10.63
CA HIS A 75 8.33 8.03 -11.90
C HIS A 75 8.18 9.00 -13.09
N TYR A 76 7.10 9.78 -13.14
CA TYR A 76 6.90 10.79 -14.17
C TYR A 76 8.03 11.83 -14.18
N LEU A 77 8.43 12.32 -12.99
CA LEU A 77 9.54 13.25 -12.84
C LEU A 77 10.86 12.63 -13.29
N TYR A 78 11.11 11.36 -12.97
CA TYR A 78 12.29 10.62 -13.43
C TYR A 78 12.38 10.56 -14.96
N LEU A 79 11.27 10.24 -15.64
CA LEU A 79 11.21 10.21 -17.11
C LEU A 79 11.48 11.58 -17.75
N HIS A 80 11.21 12.68 -17.03
CA HIS A 80 11.49 14.05 -17.47
C HIS A 80 12.90 14.54 -17.06
N GLY A 81 13.77 13.64 -16.61
CA GLY A 81 15.17 13.93 -16.28
C GLY A 81 15.42 14.34 -14.83
N TYR A 82 14.39 14.39 -13.98
CA TYR A 82 14.55 14.66 -12.55
C TYR A 82 14.88 13.37 -11.80
N ALA A 83 16.15 12.96 -11.85
CA ALA A 83 16.65 11.81 -11.11
C ALA A 83 17.01 12.17 -9.67
N LEU A 84 16.14 11.83 -8.71
CA LEU A 84 16.46 11.92 -7.29
C LEU A 84 17.72 11.08 -6.99
N PHE A 85 18.66 11.68 -6.25
CA PHE A 85 19.92 11.04 -5.81
C PHE A 85 20.85 10.56 -6.94
N ASN A 86 20.73 11.11 -8.15
CA ASN A 86 21.57 10.79 -9.30
C ASN A 86 21.59 9.29 -9.66
N ILE A 87 20.44 8.63 -9.52
CA ILE A 87 20.28 7.20 -9.83
C ILE A 87 20.02 7.06 -11.33
N SER A 88 20.94 6.46 -12.07
CA SER A 88 20.82 6.27 -13.52
C SER A 88 20.02 5.03 -13.93
N LYS A 89 19.86 4.05 -13.05
CA LYS A 89 19.13 2.81 -13.31
C LYS A 89 17.67 2.94 -12.90
N GLU A 90 16.75 2.83 -13.86
CA GLU A 90 15.31 2.95 -13.64
C GLU A 90 14.79 1.96 -12.58
N ASN A 91 15.19 0.68 -12.63
CA ASN A 91 14.78 -0.33 -11.65
C ASN A 91 15.16 0.05 -10.21
N VAL A 92 16.35 0.62 -10.03
CA VAL A 92 16.84 1.09 -8.72
C VAL A 92 16.04 2.30 -8.27
N PHE A 93 15.79 3.24 -9.17
CA PHE A 93 14.97 4.42 -8.90
C PHE A 93 13.55 4.03 -8.49
N LEU A 94 12.88 3.16 -9.23
CA LEU A 94 11.53 2.67 -8.95
C LEU A 94 11.46 1.93 -7.61
N SER A 95 12.47 1.12 -7.30
CA SER A 95 12.53 0.38 -6.03
C SER A 95 12.66 1.32 -4.83
N ILE A 96 13.53 2.33 -4.92
CA ILE A 96 13.76 3.32 -3.86
C ILE A 96 12.58 4.27 -3.73
N SER A 97 12.11 4.86 -4.83
CA SER A 97 10.99 5.80 -4.82
C SER A 97 9.69 5.13 -4.36
N GLY A 98 9.44 3.89 -4.77
CA GLY A 98 8.31 3.10 -4.27
C GLY A 98 8.40 2.83 -2.77
N ALA A 99 9.57 2.46 -2.26
CA ALA A 99 9.77 2.25 -0.83
C ALA A 99 9.62 3.55 -0.02
N LEU A 100 10.14 4.67 -0.51
CA LEU A 100 9.95 5.98 0.11
C LEU A 100 8.50 6.44 0.07
N SER A 101 7.75 6.14 -1.00
CA SER A 101 6.32 6.42 -1.09
C SER A 101 5.55 5.72 0.03
N VAL A 102 5.88 4.45 0.31
CA VAL A 102 5.33 3.70 1.45
C VAL A 102 5.65 4.41 2.76
N VAL A 103 6.92 4.77 2.98
CA VAL A 103 7.36 5.49 4.19
C VAL A 103 6.58 6.78 4.39
N VAL A 104 6.47 7.62 3.37
CA VAL A 104 5.80 8.93 3.44
C VAL A 104 4.31 8.75 3.74
N VAL A 105 3.62 7.92 2.95
CA VAL A 105 2.16 7.74 3.11
C VAL A 105 1.84 7.07 4.44
N PHE A 106 2.58 6.03 4.83
CA PHE A 106 2.32 5.34 6.10
C PHE A 106 2.62 6.23 7.30
N SER A 107 3.68 7.04 7.23
CA SER A 107 3.99 8.01 8.29
C SER A 107 2.86 9.03 8.42
N PHE A 108 2.41 9.61 7.31
CA PHE A 108 1.31 10.59 7.31
C PHE A 108 0.03 10.03 7.95
N TYR A 109 -0.42 8.86 7.51
CA TYR A 109 -1.63 8.21 8.05
C TYR A 109 -1.45 7.74 9.50
N SER A 110 -0.25 7.29 9.87
CA SER A 110 0.09 7.01 11.27
C SER A 110 0.00 8.28 12.11
N PHE A 111 0.50 9.44 11.67
CA PHE A 111 0.35 10.69 12.43
C PHE A 111 -1.11 11.15 12.56
N MET A 112 -1.96 10.86 11.58
CA MET A 112 -3.40 11.13 11.66
C MET A 112 -4.17 10.17 12.59
N GLY A 113 -3.50 9.22 13.24
CA GLY A 113 -4.13 8.26 14.14
C GLY A 113 -4.92 7.16 13.42
N GLN A 114 -4.74 7.02 12.10
CA GLN A 114 -5.41 6.00 11.28
C GLN A 114 -4.38 5.30 10.38
N PRO A 115 -3.53 4.43 10.94
CA PRO A 115 -2.51 3.73 10.16
C PRO A 115 -3.08 3.00 8.94
N VAL A 116 -2.41 3.11 7.78
CA VAL A 116 -2.88 2.53 6.51
C VAL A 116 -3.18 1.04 6.66
N VAL A 117 -2.28 0.30 7.33
CA VAL A 117 -2.41 -1.15 7.53
C VAL A 117 -3.68 -1.51 8.30
N GLN A 118 -4.05 -0.71 9.30
CA GLN A 118 -5.30 -0.88 10.04
C GLN A 118 -6.49 -0.72 9.11
N ILE A 119 -6.52 0.38 8.33
CA ILE A 119 -7.66 0.67 7.47
C ILE A 119 -7.82 -0.45 6.42
N MET A 120 -6.72 -0.94 5.85
CA MET A 120 -6.74 -2.07 4.91
C MET A 120 -7.22 -3.36 5.58
N ALA A 121 -6.74 -3.65 6.79
CA ALA A 121 -7.15 -4.84 7.54
C ALA A 121 -8.65 -4.81 7.87
N GLU A 122 -9.18 -3.66 8.29
CA GLU A 122 -10.61 -3.48 8.57
C GLU A 122 -11.48 -3.58 7.31
N GLN A 123 -10.97 -3.17 6.15
CA GLN A 123 -11.65 -3.35 4.88
C GLN A 123 -11.63 -4.80 4.41
N ALA A 124 -10.49 -5.47 4.51
CA ALA A 124 -10.32 -6.87 4.10
C ALA A 124 -11.09 -7.83 5.01
N MET A 125 -11.17 -7.52 6.30
CA MET A 125 -11.82 -8.37 7.29
C MET A 125 -12.70 -7.52 8.24
N PRO A 126 -13.95 -7.24 7.84
CA PRO A 126 -14.88 -6.42 8.63
C PRO A 126 -15.12 -6.93 10.06
N ARG A 127 -14.97 -8.25 10.28
CA ARG A 127 -15.07 -8.90 11.59
C ARG A 127 -14.05 -8.40 12.61
N LEU A 128 -12.99 -7.69 12.18
CA LEU A 128 -12.08 -7.02 13.11
C LEU A 128 -12.76 -5.95 13.95
N LYS A 129 -13.91 -5.42 13.52
CA LYS A 129 -14.67 -4.44 14.29
C LYS A 129 -15.47 -5.06 15.43
N ASP A 130 -15.66 -6.37 15.40
CA ASP A 130 -16.45 -7.12 16.39
C ASP A 130 -15.58 -7.67 17.54
N ILE A 131 -14.25 -7.51 17.46
CA ILE A 131 -13.36 -8.01 18.52
C ILE A 131 -13.46 -7.12 19.77
N PRO A 132 -13.33 -7.67 20.98
CA PRO A 132 -13.46 -6.90 22.23
C PRO A 132 -12.37 -5.84 22.40
N ALA A 133 -11.25 -5.96 21.68
CA ALA A 133 -10.21 -4.94 21.67
C ALA A 133 -10.57 -3.72 20.82
N TYR A 134 -11.51 -3.82 19.88
CA TYR A 134 -11.86 -2.73 18.96
C TYR A 134 -12.32 -1.48 19.72
N GLY A 135 -11.91 -0.29 19.23
CA GLY A 135 -12.23 0.99 19.87
C GLY A 135 -11.42 1.30 21.14
N THR A 136 -10.56 0.38 21.62
CA THR A 136 -9.69 0.64 22.77
C THR A 136 -8.37 1.29 22.35
N ALA A 137 -7.71 1.99 23.29
CA ALA A 137 -6.35 2.51 23.09
C ALA A 137 -5.33 1.40 22.79
N LEU A 138 -5.59 0.17 23.27
CA LEU A 138 -4.75 -0.98 22.97
C LEU A 138 -4.78 -1.33 21.47
N TYR A 139 -5.98 -1.34 20.88
CA TYR A 139 -6.15 -1.66 19.46
C TYR A 139 -5.43 -0.64 18.59
N ALA A 140 -5.62 0.66 18.85
CA ALA A 140 -4.91 1.72 18.13
C ALA A 140 -3.39 1.57 18.27
N ARG A 141 -2.88 1.37 19.50
CA ARG A 141 -1.44 1.21 19.75
C ARG A 141 -0.82 0.06 18.95
N VAL A 142 -1.47 -1.10 18.95
CA VAL A 142 -0.98 -2.29 18.21
C VAL A 142 -0.90 -2.02 16.71
N TRP A 143 -1.86 -1.30 16.14
CA TRP A 143 -1.81 -0.93 14.72
C TRP A 143 -0.74 0.12 14.41
N HIS A 144 -0.48 1.06 15.31
CA HIS A 144 0.66 1.96 15.18
C HIS A 144 2.00 1.20 15.25
N GLU A 145 2.15 0.24 16.17
CA GLU A 145 3.34 -0.62 16.24
C GLU A 145 3.58 -1.29 14.89
N VAL A 146 2.55 -1.90 14.29
CA VAL A 146 2.64 -2.53 12.96
C VAL A 146 3.06 -1.50 11.91
N SER A 147 2.43 -0.33 11.88
CA SER A 147 2.76 0.72 10.90
C SER A 147 4.20 1.22 11.01
N ILE A 148 4.72 1.35 12.23
CA ILE A 148 6.13 1.73 12.46
C ILE A 148 7.07 0.66 11.91
N VAL A 149 6.77 -0.62 12.12
CA VAL A 149 7.57 -1.72 11.56
C VAL A 149 7.57 -1.66 10.02
N TRP A 150 6.42 -1.40 9.40
CA TRP A 150 6.35 -1.16 7.95
C TRP A 150 7.25 0.00 7.51
N ILE A 151 7.14 1.16 8.17
CA ILE A 151 7.96 2.34 7.86
C ILE A 151 9.46 2.01 7.97
N LEU A 152 9.88 1.38 9.07
CA LEU A 152 11.29 1.06 9.31
C LEU A 152 11.84 0.05 8.29
N VAL A 153 11.09 -1.01 8.00
CA VAL A 153 11.51 -2.04 7.03
C VAL A 153 11.64 -1.46 5.63
N PHE A 154 10.69 -0.63 5.19
CA PHE A 154 10.76 -0.01 3.86
C PHE A 154 11.82 1.10 3.78
N LEU A 155 12.10 1.80 4.88
CA LEU A 155 13.22 2.73 4.96
C LEU A 155 14.56 2.00 4.86
N LEU A 156 14.73 0.90 5.60
CA LEU A 156 15.90 0.02 5.53
C LEU A 156 16.09 -0.56 4.12
N LYS A 157 15.00 -0.97 3.46
CA LYS A 157 15.02 -1.40 2.06
C LYS A 157 15.54 -0.30 1.15
N ALA A 158 14.97 0.91 1.23
CA ALA A 158 15.37 2.03 0.37
C ALA A 158 16.87 2.35 0.55
N PHE A 159 17.32 2.41 1.81
CA PHE A 159 18.72 2.63 2.13
C PHE A 159 19.64 1.50 1.66
N GLY A 160 19.24 0.24 1.88
CA GLY A 160 20.01 -0.94 1.47
C GLY A 160 20.16 -1.03 -0.05
N VAL A 161 19.06 -0.82 -0.80
CA VAL A 161 19.10 -0.78 -2.27
C VAL A 161 19.98 0.36 -2.76
N TYR A 162 19.88 1.54 -2.15
CA TYR A 162 20.73 2.68 -2.52
C TYR A 162 22.22 2.40 -2.29
N MET A 163 22.61 1.92 -1.12
CA MET A 163 23.99 1.58 -0.80
C MET A 163 24.55 0.47 -1.70
N LEU A 164 23.77 -0.60 -1.89
CA LEU A 164 24.19 -1.74 -2.72
C LEU A 164 24.21 -1.39 -4.21
N SER A 165 23.37 -0.46 -4.68
CA SER A 165 23.40 -0.01 -6.09
C SER A 165 24.70 0.69 -6.47
N ARG A 166 25.44 1.21 -5.49
CA ARG A 166 26.77 1.81 -5.68
C ARG A 166 27.90 0.79 -5.67
N GLN A 167 27.63 -0.44 -5.26
CA GLN A 167 28.60 -1.53 -5.23
C GLN A 167 28.45 -2.37 -6.50
N ASN A 168 29.54 -2.56 -7.25
CA ASN A 168 29.51 -3.34 -8.50
C ASN A 168 29.53 -4.87 -8.27
N SER A 169 29.67 -5.34 -7.03
CA SER A 169 29.90 -6.75 -6.70
C SER A 169 28.64 -7.59 -6.56
N VAL A 170 27.44 -7.00 -6.50
CA VAL A 170 26.18 -7.72 -6.25
C VAL A 170 25.14 -7.44 -7.32
N SER A 171 24.43 -8.49 -7.76
CA SER A 171 23.29 -8.36 -8.68
C SER A 171 22.15 -7.58 -7.99
N ILE A 172 22.06 -6.29 -8.31
CA ILE A 172 21.06 -5.38 -7.73
C ILE A 172 19.63 -5.82 -8.07
N ASP A 173 19.42 -6.42 -9.24
CA ASP A 173 18.09 -6.91 -9.65
C ASP A 173 17.61 -8.05 -8.75
N THR A 174 18.52 -8.92 -8.30
CA THR A 174 18.19 -10.00 -7.35
C THR A 174 17.78 -9.43 -5.99
N ILE A 175 18.48 -8.40 -5.51
CA ILE A 175 18.15 -7.70 -4.26
C ILE A 175 16.79 -7.01 -4.37
N ILE A 176 16.53 -6.33 -5.49
CA ILE A 176 15.25 -5.66 -5.76
C ILE A 176 14.12 -6.70 -5.80
N PHE A 177 14.35 -7.86 -6.41
CA PHE A 177 13.35 -8.93 -6.49
C PHE A 177 13.01 -9.49 -5.10
N ILE A 178 14.02 -9.86 -4.30
CA ILE A 178 13.83 -10.40 -2.94
C ILE A 178 13.22 -9.34 -2.01
N GLY A 179 13.69 -8.10 -2.10
CA GLY A 179 13.15 -6.95 -1.36
C GLY A 179 11.82 -6.43 -1.90
N GLY A 180 11.30 -7.01 -2.98
CA GLY A 180 10.05 -6.63 -3.63
C GLY A 180 8.84 -7.32 -3.01
N TRP A 181 8.26 -8.23 -3.78
CA TRP A 181 7.03 -8.94 -3.40
C TRP A 181 7.21 -9.90 -2.20
N PRO A 182 8.33 -10.63 -2.02
CA PRO A 182 8.46 -11.56 -0.89
C PRO A 182 8.49 -10.81 0.44
N LEU A 183 9.23 -9.70 0.51
CA LEU A 183 9.26 -8.83 1.69
C LEU A 183 7.86 -8.28 2.01
N THR A 184 7.13 -7.84 0.99
CA THR A 184 5.75 -7.34 1.17
C THR A 184 4.83 -8.43 1.74
N LEU A 185 4.93 -9.68 1.25
CA LEU A 185 4.17 -10.79 1.80
C LEU A 185 4.51 -11.10 3.26
N LEU A 186 5.80 -11.10 3.61
CA LEU A 186 6.23 -11.27 5.00
C LEU A 186 5.65 -10.18 5.90
N MET A 187 5.63 -8.93 5.43
CA MET A 187 5.04 -7.80 6.15
C MET A 187 3.52 -7.93 6.30
N VAL A 188 2.83 -8.47 5.29
CA VAL A 188 1.40 -8.79 5.39
C VAL A 188 1.17 -9.90 6.43
N MET A 189 1.95 -10.98 6.41
CA MET A 189 1.86 -12.05 7.41
C MET A 189 2.12 -11.54 8.83
N PHE A 190 3.12 -10.67 8.99
CA PHE A 190 3.41 -10.00 10.26
C PHE A 190 2.22 -9.16 10.73
N SER A 191 1.56 -8.44 9.82
CA SER A 191 0.39 -7.60 10.12
C SER A 191 -0.83 -8.39 10.61
N PHE A 192 -0.91 -9.69 10.31
CA PHE A 192 -1.92 -10.59 10.89
C PHE A 192 -1.47 -11.20 12.22
N ARG A 193 -0.20 -11.62 12.30
CA ARG A 193 0.31 -12.38 13.45
C ARG A 193 0.55 -11.50 14.68
N TRP A 194 1.10 -10.30 14.47
CA TRP A 194 1.46 -9.39 15.57
C TRP A 194 0.26 -8.92 16.38
N PRO A 195 -0.85 -8.42 15.78
CA PRO A 195 -1.99 -7.98 16.56
C PRO A 195 -2.64 -9.11 17.36
N LYS A 196 -2.78 -10.29 16.74
CA LYS A 196 -3.31 -11.50 17.40
C LYS A 196 -2.49 -11.88 18.63
N TYR A 197 -1.17 -11.79 18.56
CA TYR A 197 -0.29 -12.06 19.69
C TYR A 197 -0.48 -11.04 20.82
N ARG A 198 -0.44 -9.74 20.50
CA ARG A 198 -0.55 -8.65 21.50
C ARG A 198 -1.92 -8.59 22.19
N TRP A 199 -2.99 -8.91 21.48
CA TRP A 199 -4.32 -8.97 22.07
C TRP A 199 -4.48 -10.18 23.01
N LYS A 200 -3.91 -11.34 22.66
CA LYS A 200 -3.92 -12.53 23.52
C LYS A 200 -3.08 -12.35 24.78
N SER A 201 -1.87 -11.78 24.67
CA SER A 201 -1.00 -11.58 25.84
C SER A 201 -1.64 -10.66 26.89
N ASN A 202 -2.42 -9.67 26.45
CA ASN A 202 -3.06 -8.72 27.37
C ASN A 202 -4.41 -9.20 27.92
N ALA A 203 -5.07 -10.16 27.27
CA ALA A 203 -6.22 -10.84 27.86
C ALA A 203 -5.78 -11.66 29.08
N HIS A 204 -4.62 -12.32 28.99
CA HIS A 204 -4.08 -13.16 30.05
C HIS A 204 -3.53 -12.38 31.26
N ASN A 205 -3.19 -11.10 31.07
CA ASN A 205 -2.65 -10.21 32.10
C ASN A 205 -3.74 -9.45 32.89
N LYS A 206 -5.02 -9.68 32.56
CA LYS A 206 -6.18 -9.11 33.25
C LYS A 206 -6.97 -10.15 34.07
N GLU A 207 -6.55 -11.40 34.00
CA GLU A 207 -6.95 -12.48 34.93
C GLU A 207 -5.97 -12.51 36.10
#